data_AF-D0TV57-F1
#
_entry.id   AF-D0TV57-F1
#
_cell.length_a   1.000
_cell.length_b   1.000
_cell.length_c   1.000
_cell.angle_alpha   90.00
_cell.angle_beta   90.00
_cell.angle_gamma   90.00
#
_symmetry.space_group_name_H-M   'P 1'
#
loop_
_entity.id
_entity.type
_entity.pdbx_description
1 polymer ?
#
loop_
_entity_poly.entity_id
_entity_poly.type
_entity_poly.pdbx_seq_one_letter_code
_entity_poly.pdbx_strand_id
1 'polypeptide(L)'
;MEPADGHPTIQHCIRSFEPYLAANRRTEKPVIHISLNPHPDDVLTDEQLTAIGQEYMEKMGYGNQPYIIYRHEDIGRPHIHIVSLRIDEQGKKIKDCKEWQRSTAVCRELERKYHLLPAEKMERRESLPLTAVDYRKGDIKHQIANVVKPVMQGYKFQSVKEFKALLGLFHVTVEEAHKTIKGKTYHGLVYAATDEKGERTGVAIKSSKIGKSVGYEALQKKFVKSKQ
;
A
#
# COMPACT_ATOMS: atom_id res chain seq x y z
N MET A 1 22.89 -17.57 -1.52
CA MET A 1 23.26 -18.63 -2.47
C MET A 1 21.96 -19.20 -2.99
N GLU A 2 21.63 -19.06 -4.27
CA GLU A 2 20.33 -19.48 -4.78
C GLU A 2 20.09 -20.99 -4.55
N PRO A 3 18.87 -21.42 -4.21
CA PRO A 3 18.61 -22.83 -3.99
C PRO A 3 18.68 -23.61 -5.31
N ALA A 4 19.08 -24.87 -5.22
CA ALA A 4 19.36 -25.73 -6.38
C ALA A 4 18.16 -25.98 -7.30
N ASP A 5 16.93 -25.77 -6.80
CA ASP A 5 15.68 -25.90 -7.54
C ASP A 5 15.18 -24.56 -8.14
N GLY A 6 15.94 -23.47 -7.97
CA GLY A 6 15.59 -22.14 -8.48
C GLY A 6 14.42 -21.46 -7.76
N HIS A 7 13.86 -22.07 -6.70
CA HIS A 7 12.68 -21.57 -6.01
C HIS A 7 12.97 -21.30 -4.52
N PRO A 8 13.44 -20.08 -4.17
CA PRO A 8 13.78 -19.77 -2.80
C PRO A 8 12.55 -19.70 -1.90
N THR A 9 12.55 -20.54 -0.86
CA THR A 9 11.56 -20.47 0.22
C THR A 9 11.78 -19.23 1.09
N ILE A 10 10.74 -18.77 1.80
CA ILE A 10 10.87 -17.68 2.78
C ILE A 10 11.98 -17.97 3.80
N GLN A 11 12.06 -19.23 4.27
CA GLN A 11 13.11 -19.68 5.20
C GLN A 11 14.52 -19.51 4.59
N HIS A 12 14.67 -19.78 3.30
CA HIS A 12 15.94 -19.61 2.59
C HIS A 12 16.31 -18.12 2.45
N CYS A 13 15.35 -17.28 2.08
CA CYS A 13 15.53 -15.84 2.00
C CYS A 13 15.93 -15.23 3.36
N ILE A 14 15.27 -15.64 4.45
CA ILE A 14 15.59 -15.18 5.81
C ILE A 14 17.02 -15.59 6.19
N ARG A 15 17.43 -16.84 5.93
CA ARG A 15 18.80 -17.30 6.18
C ARG A 15 19.85 -16.48 5.44
N SER A 16 19.53 -15.96 4.26
CA SER A 16 20.44 -15.07 3.52
C SER A 16 20.59 -13.69 4.16
N PHE A 17 19.62 -13.27 4.98
CA PHE A 17 19.65 -11.99 5.70
C PHE A 17 20.29 -12.10 7.08
N GLU A 18 20.27 -13.28 7.71
CA GLU A 18 20.76 -13.52 9.07
C GLU A 18 22.20 -13.02 9.33
N PRO A 19 23.21 -13.26 8.45
CA PRO A 19 24.58 -12.82 8.69
C PRO A 19 24.70 -11.29 8.83
N TYR A 20 24.01 -10.55 7.97
CA TYR A 20 24.00 -9.08 7.97
C TYR A 20 23.31 -8.52 9.22
N LEU A 21 22.18 -9.13 9.62
CA LEU A 21 21.47 -8.74 10.85
C LEU A 21 22.28 -9.04 12.11
N ALA A 22 23.05 -10.14 12.11
CA ALA A 22 23.95 -10.50 13.21
C ALA A 22 25.16 -9.55 13.31
N ALA A 23 25.68 -9.09 12.17
CA ALA A 23 26.83 -8.19 12.10
C ALA A 23 26.58 -6.84 12.81
N ASN A 24 25.32 -6.38 12.90
CA ASN A 24 24.98 -5.18 13.66
C ASN A 24 23.56 -5.18 14.24
N ARG A 25 23.48 -5.53 15.53
CA ARG A 25 22.22 -5.58 16.30
C ARG A 25 21.76 -4.23 16.85
N ARG A 26 22.53 -3.15 16.63
CA ARG A 26 22.22 -1.79 17.12
C ARG A 26 21.39 -0.97 16.12
N THR A 27 21.37 -1.35 14.85
CA THR A 27 20.63 -0.63 13.81
C THR A 27 19.13 -0.79 14.01
N GLU A 28 18.43 0.32 14.26
CA GLU A 28 16.98 0.35 14.26
C GLU A 28 16.43 0.19 12.84
N LYS A 29 15.33 -0.57 12.69
CA LYS A 29 14.65 -0.84 11.41
C LYS A 29 15.64 -1.32 10.32
N PRO A 30 16.33 -2.46 10.54
CA PRO A 30 17.39 -2.91 9.64
C PRO A 30 16.88 -3.39 8.27
N VAL A 31 15.58 -3.62 8.13
CA VAL A 31 14.93 -4.00 6.87
C VAL A 31 14.41 -2.75 6.14
N ILE A 32 14.67 -2.67 4.84
CA ILE A 32 14.08 -1.69 3.94
C ILE A 32 13.07 -2.39 3.01
N HIS A 33 11.94 -1.72 2.78
CA HIS A 33 10.91 -2.14 1.85
C HIS A 33 10.63 -1.00 0.88
N ILE A 34 10.81 -1.26 -0.40
CA ILE A 34 10.63 -0.32 -1.51
C ILE A 34 9.46 -0.79 -2.36
N SER A 35 8.72 0.16 -2.93
CA SER A 35 7.65 -0.11 -3.89
C SER A 35 7.86 0.76 -5.12
N LEU A 36 8.11 0.13 -6.26
CA LEU A 36 8.21 0.81 -7.56
C LEU A 36 6.92 0.56 -8.33
N ASN A 37 6.23 1.65 -8.68
CA ASN A 37 4.91 1.63 -9.28
C ASN A 37 4.99 2.33 -10.63
N PRO A 38 5.19 1.58 -11.73
CA PRO A 38 5.11 2.12 -13.09
C PRO A 38 3.76 2.80 -13.35
N HIS A 39 3.69 3.64 -14.37
CA HIS A 39 2.43 4.22 -14.80
C HIS A 39 1.47 3.09 -15.24
N PRO A 40 0.15 3.20 -15.02
CA PRO A 40 -0.81 2.18 -15.48
C PRO A 40 -0.72 1.84 -16.96
N ASP A 41 -0.29 2.79 -17.79
CA ASP A 41 -0.15 2.62 -19.24
C ASP A 41 1.21 2.05 -19.65
N ASP A 42 2.18 1.94 -18.73
CA ASP A 42 3.45 1.27 -19.00
C ASP A 42 3.26 -0.25 -18.89
N VAL A 43 3.38 -0.95 -20.01
CA VAL A 43 3.33 -2.42 -20.05
C VAL A 43 4.75 -2.98 -20.04
N LEU A 44 5.19 -3.45 -18.87
CA LEU A 44 6.55 -3.95 -18.65
C LEU A 44 6.58 -5.46 -18.50
N THR A 45 7.59 -6.10 -19.11
CA THR A 45 7.85 -7.54 -18.90
C THR A 45 8.51 -7.81 -17.54
N ASP A 46 8.53 -9.06 -17.11
CA ASP A 46 9.21 -9.46 -15.86
C ASP A 46 10.71 -9.16 -15.89
N GLU A 47 11.34 -9.30 -17.07
CA GLU A 47 12.76 -8.98 -17.27
C GLU A 47 13.01 -7.47 -17.14
N GLN A 48 12.12 -6.63 -17.72
CA GLN A 48 12.22 -5.19 -17.59
C GLN A 48 12.01 -4.73 -16.14
N LEU A 49 11.01 -5.27 -15.46
CA LEU A 49 10.75 -4.97 -14.04
C LEU A 49 11.93 -5.37 -13.17
N THR A 50 12.50 -6.56 -13.41
CA THR A 50 13.70 -7.03 -12.72
C THR A 50 14.88 -6.09 -12.97
N ALA A 51 15.16 -5.73 -14.23
CA ALA A 51 16.26 -4.85 -14.59
C ALA A 51 16.12 -3.45 -13.95
N ILE A 52 14.93 -2.87 -13.99
CA ILE A 52 14.61 -1.59 -13.33
C ILE A 52 14.83 -1.71 -11.82
N GLY A 53 14.38 -2.79 -11.19
CA GLY A 53 14.56 -3.03 -9.76
C GLY A 53 16.03 -3.16 -9.35
N GLN A 54 16.84 -3.89 -10.14
CA GLN A 54 18.28 -4.05 -9.92
C GLN A 54 19.02 -2.71 -10.03
N GLU A 55 18.77 -1.97 -11.12
CA GLU A 55 19.41 -0.67 -11.34
C GLU A 55 18.99 0.37 -10.28
N TYR A 56 17.73 0.33 -9.83
CA TYR A 56 17.27 1.13 -8.71
C TYR A 56 18.08 0.84 -7.44
N MET A 57 18.29 -0.44 -7.12
CA MET A 57 19.05 -0.85 -5.93
C MET A 57 20.50 -0.40 -6.00
N GLU A 58 21.16 -0.54 -7.16
CA GLU A 58 22.52 -0.04 -7.39
C GLU A 58 22.62 1.47 -7.13
N LYS A 59 21.78 2.27 -7.81
CA LYS A 59 21.79 3.73 -7.67
C LYS A 59 21.41 4.21 -6.27
N MET A 60 20.63 3.42 -5.54
CA MET A 60 20.28 3.72 -4.15
C MET A 60 21.36 3.34 -3.14
N GLY A 61 22.45 2.68 -3.58
CA GLY A 61 23.55 2.23 -2.73
C GLY A 61 23.31 0.89 -2.05
N TYR A 62 22.30 0.14 -2.51
CA TYR A 62 21.92 -1.18 -2.02
C TYR A 62 22.28 -2.31 -3.00
N GLY A 63 22.98 -2.03 -4.10
CA GLY A 63 23.29 -3.03 -5.13
C GLY A 63 24.04 -4.26 -4.61
N ASN A 64 24.92 -4.07 -3.62
CA ASN A 64 25.68 -5.16 -2.99
C ASN A 64 24.92 -5.84 -1.83
N GLN A 65 23.68 -5.44 -1.54
CA GLN A 65 22.87 -6.07 -0.51
C GLN A 65 22.14 -7.29 -1.06
N PRO A 66 21.86 -8.31 -0.22
CA PRO A 66 20.87 -9.30 -0.59
C PRO A 66 19.49 -8.62 -0.65
N TYR A 67 18.73 -8.91 -1.70
CA TYR A 67 17.36 -8.40 -1.83
C TYR A 67 16.46 -9.40 -2.56
N ILE A 68 15.16 -9.20 -2.39
CA ILE A 68 14.12 -9.99 -3.05
C ILE A 68 13.19 -9.02 -3.76
N ILE A 69 12.88 -9.30 -5.02
CA ILE A 69 11.93 -8.54 -5.83
C ILE A 69 10.66 -9.38 -5.99
N TYR A 70 9.51 -8.82 -5.62
CA TYR A 70 8.19 -9.43 -5.76
C TYR A 70 7.33 -8.61 -6.71
N ARG A 71 6.76 -9.24 -7.73
CA ARG A 71 5.75 -8.62 -8.59
C ARG A 71 4.35 -8.83 -8.01
N HIS A 72 3.58 -7.76 -7.97
CA HIS A 72 2.18 -7.72 -7.54
C HIS A 72 1.30 -7.17 -8.66
N GLU A 73 0.03 -7.61 -8.70
CA GLU A 73 -0.99 -7.15 -9.68
C GLU A 73 -2.31 -6.74 -9.00
N ASP A 74 -2.30 -6.58 -7.68
CA ASP A 74 -3.51 -6.41 -6.86
C ASP A 74 -4.18 -5.02 -6.96
N ILE A 75 -3.54 -4.07 -7.63
CA ILE A 75 -4.01 -2.67 -7.79
C ILE A 75 -4.36 -2.31 -9.24
N GLY A 76 -4.67 -3.31 -10.07
CA GLY A 76 -5.03 -3.11 -11.48
C GLY A 76 -3.86 -2.72 -12.40
N ARG A 77 -2.63 -2.75 -11.88
CA ARG A 77 -1.39 -2.59 -12.63
C ARG A 77 -0.27 -3.43 -12.02
N PRO A 78 0.64 -4.01 -12.83
CA PRO A 78 1.85 -4.64 -12.34
C PRO A 78 2.74 -3.63 -11.61
N HIS A 79 3.23 -4.00 -10.43
CA HIS A 79 4.22 -3.22 -9.70
C HIS A 79 5.14 -4.16 -8.92
N ILE A 80 6.30 -3.66 -8.50
CA ILE A 80 7.26 -4.48 -7.75
C ILE A 80 7.51 -3.93 -6.35
N HIS A 81 7.71 -4.87 -5.43
CA HIS A 81 8.16 -4.65 -4.09
C HIS A 81 9.56 -5.22 -3.92
N ILE A 82 10.48 -4.43 -3.38
CA ILE A 82 11.86 -4.86 -3.11
C ILE A 82 12.08 -4.85 -1.60
N VAL A 83 12.51 -5.99 -1.06
CA VAL A 83 12.87 -6.12 0.36
C VAL A 83 14.36 -6.37 0.46
N SER A 84 15.05 -5.57 1.28
CA SER A 84 16.49 -5.67 1.49
C SER A 84 16.88 -5.22 2.91
N LEU A 85 18.19 -5.09 3.15
CA LEU A 85 18.77 -4.71 4.42
C LEU A 85 19.49 -3.37 4.33
N ARG A 86 19.56 -2.69 5.49
CA ARG A 86 20.28 -1.42 5.68
C ARG A 86 21.65 -1.61 6.30
N ILE A 87 22.13 -2.84 6.43
CA ILE A 87 23.39 -3.19 7.07
C ILE A 87 24.20 -3.95 6.03
N ASP A 88 25.39 -3.46 5.70
CA ASP A 88 26.27 -4.14 4.77
C ASP A 88 26.98 -5.37 5.38
N GLU A 89 27.75 -6.08 4.56
CA GLU A 89 28.47 -7.29 4.97
C GLU A 89 29.48 -7.03 6.10
N GLN A 90 29.92 -5.78 6.28
CA GLN A 90 30.84 -5.35 7.33
C GLN A 90 30.10 -4.91 8.61
N GLY A 91 28.77 -5.04 8.65
CA GLY A 91 27.95 -4.58 9.76
C GLY A 91 27.72 -3.07 9.79
N LYS A 92 28.12 -2.33 8.76
CA LYS A 92 27.95 -0.88 8.72
C LYS A 92 26.57 -0.52 8.19
N LYS A 93 25.93 0.45 8.84
CA LYS A 93 24.64 0.97 8.38
C LYS A 93 24.82 1.76 7.07
N ILE A 94 24.07 1.38 6.05
CA ILE A 94 23.98 2.11 4.78
C ILE A 94 23.32 3.46 5.03
N LYS A 95 23.90 4.52 4.44
CA LYS A 95 23.44 5.89 4.66
C LYS A 95 22.03 6.11 4.12
N ASP A 96 21.11 6.39 5.03
CA ASP A 96 19.67 6.59 4.79
C ASP A 96 19.26 8.08 4.78
N CYS A 97 20.22 8.99 4.81
CA CYS A 97 19.95 10.42 4.74
C CYS A 97 19.35 10.80 3.38
N LYS A 98 18.22 11.52 3.40
CA LYS A 98 17.54 12.05 2.20
C LYS A 98 17.17 10.97 1.17
N GLU A 99 16.91 9.73 1.61
CA GLU A 99 16.55 8.62 0.73
C GLU A 99 15.36 8.92 -0.19
N TRP A 100 14.35 9.62 0.31
CA TRP A 100 13.20 10.00 -0.50
C TRP A 100 13.60 10.89 -1.70
N GLN A 101 14.52 11.83 -1.49
CA GLN A 101 15.01 12.72 -2.55
C GLN A 101 15.86 11.94 -3.57
N ARG A 102 16.78 11.10 -3.08
CA ARG A 102 17.60 10.23 -3.93
C ARG A 102 16.72 9.27 -4.74
N SER A 103 15.79 8.58 -4.09
CA SER A 103 14.84 7.69 -4.74
C SER A 103 14.03 8.41 -5.82
N THR A 104 13.56 9.62 -5.54
CA THR A 104 12.79 10.39 -6.54
C THR A 104 13.65 10.71 -7.76
N ALA A 105 14.89 11.14 -7.55
CA ALA A 105 15.83 11.42 -8.63
C ALA A 105 16.16 10.16 -9.46
N VAL A 106 16.39 9.03 -8.78
CA VAL A 106 16.62 7.72 -9.42
C VAL A 106 15.40 7.30 -10.24
N CYS A 107 14.18 7.41 -9.71
CA CYS A 107 12.97 7.11 -10.48
C CYS A 107 12.86 7.98 -11.74
N ARG A 108 13.11 9.28 -11.66
CA ARG A 108 13.10 10.18 -12.83
C ARG A 108 14.19 9.84 -13.86
N GLU A 109 15.31 9.30 -13.42
CA GLU A 109 16.36 8.82 -14.32
C GLU A 109 15.93 7.53 -15.02
N LEU A 110 15.40 6.57 -14.28
CA LEU A 110 14.89 5.30 -14.81
C LEU A 110 13.73 5.53 -15.78
N GLU A 111 12.78 6.41 -15.45
CA GLU A 111 11.70 6.79 -16.36
C GLU A 111 12.24 7.27 -17.72
N ARG A 112 13.26 8.13 -17.71
CA ARG A 112 13.88 8.61 -18.96
C ARG A 112 14.63 7.50 -19.70
N LYS A 113 15.37 6.65 -18.98
CA LYS A 113 16.19 5.59 -19.57
C LYS A 113 15.34 4.50 -20.22
N TYR A 114 14.24 4.11 -19.58
CA TYR A 114 13.35 3.06 -20.05
C TYR A 114 12.16 3.60 -20.85
N HIS A 115 12.15 4.91 -21.17
CA HIS A 115 11.06 5.59 -21.90
C HIS A 115 9.69 5.41 -21.24
N LEU A 116 9.64 5.41 -19.91
CA LEU A 116 8.43 5.25 -19.13
C LEU A 116 7.73 6.58 -18.96
N LEU A 117 6.40 6.50 -18.82
CA LEU A 117 5.64 7.66 -18.41
C LEU A 117 6.03 8.08 -16.99
N PRO A 118 6.12 9.38 -16.71
CA PRO A 118 6.31 9.86 -15.36
C PRO A 118 5.23 9.26 -14.46
N ALA A 119 5.63 8.66 -13.34
CA ALA A 119 4.68 8.35 -12.29
C ALA A 119 4.17 9.69 -11.76
N GLU A 120 3.07 10.19 -12.31
CA GLU A 120 2.46 11.42 -11.84
C GLU A 120 2.12 11.22 -10.36
N LYS A 121 2.39 12.24 -9.54
CA LYS A 121 1.63 12.38 -8.31
C LYS A 121 0.22 12.49 -8.81
N MET A 122 -0.58 11.43 -8.64
CA MET A 122 -1.99 11.42 -8.99
C MET A 122 -2.56 12.68 -8.35
N GLU A 123 -2.69 13.75 -9.15
CA GLU A 123 -3.26 14.98 -8.67
C GLU A 123 -4.62 14.57 -8.14
N ARG A 124 -4.97 15.15 -7.01
CA ARG A 124 -6.14 14.83 -6.22
C ARG A 124 -7.35 14.95 -7.13
N ARG A 125 -7.67 13.85 -7.83
CA ARG A 125 -8.54 13.82 -9.01
C ARG A 125 -9.79 14.54 -8.61
N GLU A 126 -9.96 15.75 -9.14
CA GLU A 126 -11.14 16.54 -8.89
C GLU A 126 -12.32 15.68 -9.33
N SER A 127 -13.20 15.41 -8.37
CA SER A 127 -14.53 14.83 -8.52
C SER A 127 -14.71 13.89 -9.71
N LEU A 128 -14.03 12.73 -9.72
CA LEU A 128 -14.60 11.62 -10.47
C LEU A 128 -15.98 11.30 -9.86
N PRO A 129 -17.03 11.09 -10.67
CA PRO A 129 -18.32 10.66 -10.15
C PRO A 129 -18.13 9.38 -9.32
N LEU A 130 -18.79 9.34 -8.16
CA LEU A 130 -18.77 8.18 -7.28
C LEU A 130 -19.18 6.95 -8.07
N THR A 131 -18.25 6.01 -8.24
CA THR A 131 -18.48 4.76 -8.97
C THR A 131 -18.74 3.67 -7.96
N ALA A 132 -19.80 2.87 -8.17
CA ALA A 132 -20.10 1.72 -7.32
C ALA A 132 -18.95 0.70 -7.35
N VAL A 133 -18.71 0.04 -6.22
CA VAL A 133 -17.67 -0.97 -6.10
C VAL A 133 -18.08 -2.21 -6.90
N ASP A 134 -17.20 -2.64 -7.79
CA ASP A 134 -17.29 -3.90 -8.51
C ASP A 134 -16.36 -4.92 -7.86
N TYR A 135 -16.95 -5.80 -7.04
CA TYR A 135 -16.20 -6.81 -6.29
C TYR A 135 -15.51 -7.86 -7.19
N ARG A 136 -15.83 -7.91 -8.48
CA ARG A 136 -15.29 -8.88 -9.45
C ARG A 136 -13.99 -8.40 -10.10
N LYS A 137 -13.73 -7.08 -10.12
CA LYS A 137 -12.57 -6.46 -10.80
C LYS A 137 -11.27 -6.40 -9.98
N GLY A 138 -11.27 -6.88 -8.73
CA GLY A 138 -10.10 -6.75 -7.84
C GLY A 138 -9.88 -5.31 -7.36
N ASP A 139 -8.73 -5.04 -6.72
CA ASP A 139 -8.42 -3.72 -6.13
C ASP A 139 -9.52 -3.13 -5.21
N ILE A 140 -10.22 -4.02 -4.49
CA ILE A 140 -11.40 -3.70 -3.68
C ILE A 140 -11.13 -2.59 -2.66
N LYS A 141 -9.90 -2.56 -2.13
CA LYS A 141 -9.48 -1.54 -1.17
C LYS A 141 -9.52 -0.14 -1.77
N HIS A 142 -8.96 0.08 -2.95
CA HIS A 142 -8.98 1.40 -3.57
C HIS A 142 -10.39 1.76 -4.03
N GLN A 143 -11.15 0.80 -4.59
CA GLN A 143 -12.54 1.03 -4.95
C GLN A 143 -13.36 1.52 -3.75
N ILE A 144 -13.30 0.82 -2.60
CA ILE A 144 -13.96 1.26 -1.37
C ILE A 144 -13.43 2.63 -0.91
N ALA A 145 -12.11 2.86 -0.97
CA ALA A 145 -11.54 4.16 -0.56
C ALA A 145 -12.04 5.32 -1.43
N ASN A 146 -12.23 5.09 -2.74
CA ASN A 146 -12.74 6.07 -3.70
C ASN A 146 -14.23 6.36 -3.51
N VAL A 147 -14.98 5.48 -2.85
CA VAL A 147 -16.36 5.75 -2.41
C VAL A 147 -16.38 6.46 -1.06
N VAL A 148 -15.72 5.89 -0.05
CA VAL A 148 -15.86 6.33 1.33
C VAL A 148 -15.24 7.71 1.56
N LYS A 149 -14.10 8.03 0.93
CA LYS A 149 -13.44 9.33 1.13
C LYS A 149 -14.27 10.51 0.60
N PRO A 150 -14.79 10.50 -0.65
CA PRO A 150 -15.65 11.57 -1.11
C PRO A 150 -16.99 11.60 -0.38
N VAL A 151 -17.58 10.46 -0.03
CA VAL A 151 -18.82 10.43 0.79
C VAL A 151 -18.61 11.15 2.13
N MET A 152 -17.52 10.85 2.84
CA MET A 152 -17.16 11.53 4.09
C MET A 152 -16.93 13.04 3.92
N GLN A 153 -16.46 13.48 2.76
CA GLN A 153 -16.17 14.89 2.48
C GLN A 153 -17.43 15.66 2.05
N GLY A 154 -18.16 15.17 1.04
CA GLY A 154 -19.20 15.90 0.32
C GLY A 154 -20.62 15.76 0.87
N TYR A 155 -20.93 14.69 1.63
CA TYR A 155 -22.31 14.43 2.06
C TYR A 155 -22.52 14.78 3.53
N LYS A 156 -23.75 15.14 3.89
CA LYS A 156 -24.17 15.30 5.30
C LYS A 156 -24.93 14.03 5.72
N PHE A 157 -24.61 13.54 6.91
CA PHE A 157 -25.29 12.43 7.57
C PHE A 157 -25.04 12.55 9.08
N GLN A 158 -25.98 12.05 9.87
CA GLN A 158 -25.98 12.26 11.33
C GLN A 158 -25.94 10.96 12.13
N SER A 159 -26.00 9.82 11.45
CA SER A 159 -25.96 8.50 12.09
C SER A 159 -25.19 7.47 11.27
N VAL A 160 -24.74 6.40 11.94
CA VAL A 160 -24.09 5.25 11.28
C VAL A 160 -25.05 4.59 10.29
N LYS A 161 -26.36 4.56 10.59
CA LYS A 161 -27.38 4.00 9.70
C LYS A 161 -27.49 4.79 8.39
N GLU A 162 -27.56 6.12 8.46
CA GLU A 162 -27.55 6.98 7.26
C GLU A 162 -26.27 6.82 6.46
N PHE A 163 -25.12 6.82 7.14
CA PHE A 163 -23.83 6.63 6.48
C PHE A 163 -23.75 5.27 5.79
N LYS A 164 -24.19 4.20 6.46
CA LYS A 164 -24.27 2.84 5.88
C LYS A 164 -25.23 2.77 4.69
N ALA A 165 -26.40 3.39 4.77
CA ALA A 165 -27.36 3.43 3.68
C ALA A 165 -26.79 4.15 2.44
N LEU A 166 -26.12 5.28 2.66
CA LEU A 166 -25.46 6.04 1.59
C LEU A 166 -24.33 5.24 0.93
N LEU A 167 -23.52 4.53 1.70
CA LEU A 167 -22.50 3.62 1.16
C LEU A 167 -23.10 2.43 0.41
N GLY A 168 -24.27 1.94 0.84
CA GLY A 168 -24.99 0.84 0.19
C GLY A 168 -25.36 1.14 -1.27
N LEU A 169 -25.62 2.41 -1.61
CA LEU A 169 -25.85 2.85 -3.00
C LEU A 169 -24.66 2.57 -3.93
N PHE A 170 -23.48 2.38 -3.36
CA PHE A 170 -22.23 2.13 -4.09
C PHE A 170 -21.67 0.73 -3.80
N HIS A 171 -22.51 -0.20 -3.33
CA HIS A 171 -22.14 -1.57 -2.96
C HIS A 171 -21.04 -1.64 -1.87
N VAL A 172 -21.14 -0.75 -0.87
CA VAL A 172 -20.25 -0.73 0.28
C VAL A 172 -21.05 -0.79 1.57
N THR A 173 -20.61 -1.63 2.51
CA THR A 173 -21.14 -1.68 3.87
C THR A 173 -20.07 -1.23 4.87
N VAL A 174 -20.53 -0.78 6.04
CA VAL A 174 -19.68 -0.41 7.17
C VAL A 174 -20.22 -1.02 8.45
N GLU A 175 -19.29 -1.52 9.28
CA GLU A 175 -19.55 -2.05 10.60
C GLU A 175 -18.63 -1.40 11.63
N GLU A 176 -19.18 -1.13 12.81
CA GLU A 176 -18.39 -0.70 13.97
C GLU A 176 -17.67 -1.91 14.55
N ALA A 177 -16.37 -1.77 14.78
CA ALA A 177 -15.54 -2.80 15.37
C ALA A 177 -14.94 -2.29 16.68
N HIS A 178 -15.00 -3.10 17.72
CA HIS A 178 -14.41 -2.79 19.02
C HIS A 178 -13.27 -3.77 19.29
N LYS A 179 -12.12 -3.24 19.73
CA LYS A 179 -10.99 -4.07 20.13
C LYS A 179 -10.42 -3.59 21.45
N THR A 180 -10.39 -4.47 22.44
CA THR A 180 -9.72 -4.20 23.72
C THR A 180 -8.28 -4.66 23.66
N ILE A 181 -7.33 -3.75 23.89
CA ILE A 181 -5.90 -4.05 23.94
C ILE A 181 -5.36 -3.48 25.25
N LYS A 182 -4.77 -4.34 26.10
CA LYS A 182 -4.20 -3.95 27.41
C LYS A 182 -5.18 -3.09 28.25
N GLY A 183 -6.46 -3.49 28.30
CA GLY A 183 -7.51 -2.79 29.06
C GLY A 183 -8.07 -1.53 28.42
N LYS A 184 -7.56 -1.08 27.26
CA LYS A 184 -8.11 0.07 26.52
C LYS A 184 -8.99 -0.42 25.36
N THR A 185 -10.22 0.07 25.29
CA THR A 185 -11.15 -0.19 24.19
C THR A 185 -10.90 0.78 23.05
N TYR A 186 -10.62 0.24 21.86
CA TYR A 186 -10.46 0.99 20.63
C TYR A 186 -11.69 0.81 19.75
N HIS A 187 -12.30 1.93 19.36
CA HIS A 187 -13.42 1.97 18.43
C HIS A 187 -12.89 2.16 17.01
N GLY A 188 -13.27 1.26 16.11
CA GLY A 188 -12.86 1.23 14.72
C GLY A 188 -14.04 1.06 13.79
N LEU A 189 -13.77 1.21 12.49
CA LEU A 189 -14.72 0.93 11.43
C LEU A 189 -14.10 -0.11 10.51
N VAL A 190 -14.94 -0.99 9.98
CA VAL A 190 -14.55 -1.97 8.97
C VAL A 190 -15.50 -1.82 7.79
N TYR A 191 -14.93 -1.67 6.60
CA TYR A 191 -15.66 -1.53 5.34
C TYR A 191 -15.57 -2.83 4.55
N ALA A 192 -16.61 -3.17 3.80
CA ALA A 192 -16.56 -4.30 2.88
C ALA A 192 -17.39 -4.00 1.64
N ALA A 193 -17.09 -4.68 0.53
CA ALA A 193 -17.94 -4.66 -0.64
C ALA A 193 -19.20 -5.49 -0.37
N THR A 194 -20.28 -5.21 -1.11
CA THR A 194 -21.49 -6.01 -1.10
C THR A 194 -21.84 -6.50 -2.50
N ASP A 195 -22.67 -7.53 -2.60
CA ASP A 195 -23.33 -7.89 -3.85
C ASP A 195 -24.57 -7.02 -4.12
N GLU A 196 -25.28 -7.34 -5.20
CA GLU A 196 -26.52 -6.69 -5.64
C GLU A 196 -27.67 -6.82 -4.63
N LYS A 197 -27.59 -7.78 -3.69
CA LYS A 197 -28.57 -7.99 -2.62
C LYS A 197 -28.20 -7.27 -1.33
N GLY A 198 -27.04 -6.61 -1.30
CA GLY A 198 -26.51 -5.95 -0.10
C GLY A 198 -25.76 -6.89 0.85
N GLU A 199 -25.55 -8.15 0.45
CA GLU A 199 -24.82 -9.12 1.25
C GLU A 199 -23.32 -8.91 1.11
N ARG A 200 -22.59 -9.04 2.22
CA ARG A 200 -21.16 -8.76 2.24
C ARG A 200 -20.39 -9.74 1.34
N THR A 201 -19.56 -9.21 0.46
CA THR A 201 -18.65 -9.98 -0.40
C THR A 201 -17.19 -9.61 -0.11
N GLY A 202 -16.33 -10.63 -0.08
CA GLY A 202 -14.89 -10.45 0.08
C GLY A 202 -14.41 -10.07 1.50
N VAL A 203 -13.15 -9.65 1.55
CA VAL A 203 -12.41 -9.39 2.80
C VAL A 203 -12.76 -8.01 3.36
N ALA A 204 -13.07 -7.97 4.64
CA ALA A 204 -13.34 -6.72 5.35
C ALA A 204 -12.05 -5.90 5.55
N ILE A 205 -12.14 -4.60 5.29
CA ILE A 205 -11.04 -3.66 5.29
C ILE A 205 -11.19 -2.68 6.45
N LYS A 206 -10.26 -2.78 7.40
CA LYS A 206 -10.18 -1.84 8.53
C LYS A 206 -9.97 -0.42 8.02
N SER A 207 -10.69 0.55 8.60
CA SER A 207 -10.58 1.97 8.26
C SER A 207 -9.14 2.50 8.40
N SER A 208 -8.37 1.98 9.35
CA SER A 208 -6.95 2.31 9.52
C SER A 208 -6.07 1.93 8.32
N LYS A 209 -6.47 0.96 7.49
CA LYS A 209 -5.79 0.62 6.23
C LYS A 209 -6.17 1.56 5.07
N ILE A 210 -7.27 2.31 5.19
CA ILE A 210 -7.76 3.24 4.15
C ILE A 210 -7.29 4.67 4.44
N GLY A 211 -7.46 5.14 5.67
CA GLY A 211 -7.00 6.47 6.09
C GLY A 211 -7.74 7.01 7.32
N LYS A 212 -7.09 7.92 8.05
CA LYS A 212 -7.65 8.51 9.28
C LYS A 212 -8.97 9.28 9.04
N SER A 213 -9.15 9.85 7.85
CA SER A 213 -10.34 10.62 7.47
C SER A 213 -11.62 9.80 7.36
N VAL A 214 -11.52 8.47 7.33
CA VAL A 214 -12.64 7.53 7.25
C VAL A 214 -12.71 6.63 8.49
N GLY A 215 -12.03 7.03 9.57
CA GLY A 215 -12.04 6.32 10.85
C GLY A 215 -13.22 6.71 11.74
N TYR A 216 -13.38 5.96 12.83
CA TYR A 216 -14.46 6.17 13.81
C TYR A 216 -14.53 7.61 14.32
N GLU A 217 -13.40 8.17 14.78
CA GLU A 217 -13.35 9.55 15.29
C GLU A 217 -13.73 10.59 14.22
N ALA A 218 -13.33 10.37 12.97
CA ALA A 218 -13.69 11.27 11.86
C ALA A 218 -15.19 11.21 11.58
N LEU A 219 -15.78 10.02 11.64
CA LEU A 219 -17.22 9.79 11.50
C LEU A 219 -18.01 10.51 12.60
N GLN A 220 -17.59 10.37 13.86
CA GLN A 220 -18.23 11.07 14.99
C GLN A 220 -18.18 12.60 14.84
N LYS A 221 -17.03 13.16 14.46
CA LYS A 221 -16.89 14.59 14.18
C LYS A 221 -17.81 15.04 13.03
N LYS A 222 -17.96 14.20 12.01
CA LYS A 222 -18.82 14.48 10.85
C LYS A 222 -20.31 14.52 11.24
N PHE A 223 -20.77 13.65 12.14
CA PHE A 223 -22.14 13.69 12.65
C PHE A 223 -22.45 15.01 13.35
N VAL A 224 -21.53 15.49 14.20
CA VAL A 224 -21.69 16.78 14.90
C VAL A 224 -21.72 17.94 13.89
N LYS A 225 -20.80 17.96 12.92
CA LYS A 225 -20.75 19.01 11.90
C LYS A 225 -21.98 19.03 10.98
N SER A 226 -22.59 17.88 10.73
CA SER A 226 -23.76 17.76 9.84
C SER A 226 -25.10 18.12 10.51
N LYS A 227 -25.09 18.37 11.84
CA LYS A 227 -26.23 18.93 12.57
C LYS A 227 -26.34 20.45 12.47
N GLN A 228 -25.27 21.11 12.01
CA GLN A 228 -25.20 22.53 11.70
C GLN A 228 -25.46 22.74 10.20
#